data_AF-A0A7V9SY81-F1
#
_entry.id   AF-A0A7V9SY81-F1
#
_cell.length_a   1.000
_cell.length_b   1.000
_cell.length_c   1.000
_cell.angle_alpha   90.00
_cell.angle_beta   90.00
_cell.angle_gamma   90.00
#
_symmetry.space_group_name_H-M   'P 1'
#
loop_
_entity.id
_entity.type
_entity.pdbx_description
1 polymer ?
#
loop_
_entity_poly.entity_id
_entity_poly.type
_entity_poly.pdbx_seq_one_letter_code
_entity_poly.pdbx_strand_id
1 'polypeptide(L)'
;MIEFLRTAVSRYSSLSFKANQGEDRIMKGGIKGSLWIKRRYDGFRLQTTGEVAAILDREIERMQGNHTGEHKGYKFWYVDDFSKVEEIIDIYGRA
;
A
#
# COMPACT_ATOMS: atom_id res chain seq x y z
N MET A 1 -13.60 2.72 -4.26
CA MET A 1 -12.22 2.63 -3.75
C MET A 1 -12.16 1.83 -2.46
N ILE A 2 -12.81 2.28 -1.38
CA ILE A 2 -12.79 1.57 -0.09
C ILE A 2 -13.27 0.11 -0.24
N GLU A 3 -14.33 -0.14 -1.01
CA GLU A 3 -14.82 -1.50 -1.27
C GLU A 3 -13.79 -2.37 -2.00
N PHE A 4 -13.16 -1.85 -3.06
CA PHE A 4 -12.09 -2.55 -3.79
C PHE A 4 -10.92 -2.94 -2.87
N LEU A 5 -10.39 -1.99 -2.09
CA LEU A 5 -9.29 -2.26 -1.16
C LEU A 5 -9.69 -3.27 -0.10
N ARG A 6 -10.92 -3.15 0.44
CA ARG A 6 -11.45 -4.09 1.42
C ARG A 6 -11.60 -5.50 0.83
N THR A 7 -12.06 -5.63 -0.41
CA THR A 7 -12.17 -6.92 -1.11
C THR A 7 -10.79 -7.53 -1.35
N ALA A 8 -9.82 -6.77 -1.86
CA ALA A 8 -8.45 -7.26 -2.08
C ALA A 8 -7.80 -7.74 -0.77
N VAL A 9 -7.91 -6.94 0.30
CA VAL A 9 -7.38 -7.28 1.63
C VAL A 9 -8.07 -8.51 2.21
N SER A 10 -9.39 -8.69 2.00
CA SER A 10 -10.16 -9.81 2.56
C SER A 10 -9.71 -11.18 2.08
N ARG A 11 -8.91 -11.26 1.00
CA ARG A 11 -8.31 -12.50 0.50
C ARG A 11 -7.23 -13.06 1.43
N TYR A 12 -6.70 -12.23 2.34
CA TYR A 12 -5.56 -12.59 3.19
C TYR A 12 -5.91 -12.40 4.66
N SER A 13 -6.01 -13.50 5.40
CA SER A 13 -6.32 -13.49 6.85
C SER A 13 -5.24 -12.79 7.70
N SER A 14 -4.02 -12.67 7.17
CA SER A 14 -2.91 -11.97 7.82
C SER A 14 -3.00 -10.45 7.68
N LEU A 15 -3.83 -9.94 6.77
CA LEU A 15 -3.98 -8.51 6.52
C LEU A 15 -5.22 -7.95 7.23
N SER A 16 -5.12 -6.70 7.64
CA SER A 16 -6.24 -5.94 8.21
C SER A 16 -6.33 -4.57 7.55
N PHE A 17 -7.56 -4.11 7.34
CA PHE A 17 -7.86 -2.86 6.66
C PHE A 17 -8.50 -1.86 7.62
N LYS A 18 -7.98 -0.64 7.66
CA LYS A 18 -8.54 0.48 8.42
C LYS A 18 -8.76 1.67 7.49
N ALA A 19 -10.03 2.02 7.27
CA ALA A 19 -10.39 3.25 6.58
C ALA A 19 -10.21 4.45 7.53
N ASN A 20 -9.61 5.53 7.04
CA ASN A 20 -9.64 6.84 7.71
C ASN A 20 -10.14 7.92 6.74
N GLN A 21 -10.49 9.10 7.25
CA GLN A 21 -10.91 10.22 6.41
C GLN A 21 -9.77 10.67 5.49
N GLY A 22 -9.85 10.24 4.22
CA GLY A 22 -8.94 10.67 3.15
C GLY A 22 -7.70 9.80 2.93
N GLU A 23 -7.43 8.81 3.79
CA GLU A 23 -6.32 7.86 3.61
C GLU A 23 -6.62 6.53 4.28
N ASP A 24 -6.56 5.46 3.50
CA ASP A 24 -6.80 4.09 3.95
C ASP A 24 -5.48 3.43 4.33
N ARG A 25 -5.53 2.49 5.28
CA ARG A 25 -4.32 1.81 5.78
C ARG A 25 -4.50 0.30 5.85
N ILE A 26 -3.50 -0.43 5.35
CA ILE A 26 -3.41 -1.88 5.38
C ILE A 26 -2.26 -2.27 6.30
N MET A 27 -2.52 -3.16 7.26
CA MET A 27 -1.55 -3.66 8.24
C MET A 27 -1.49 -5.18 8.18
N LYS A 28 -0.36 -5.75 8.58
CA LYS A 28 -0.14 -7.20 8.60
C LYS A 28 0.13 -7.67 10.03
N GLY A 29 -0.54 -8.73 10.44
CA GLY A 29 -0.39 -9.30 11.77
C GLY A 29 1.06 -9.68 12.06
N GLY A 30 1.57 -9.29 13.22
CA GLY A 30 2.95 -9.55 13.62
C GLY A 30 4.02 -8.65 12.98
N ILE A 31 3.64 -7.73 12.09
CA ILE A 31 4.59 -6.82 11.41
C ILE A 31 4.33 -5.37 11.84
N LYS A 32 5.38 -4.68 12.30
CA LYS A 32 5.29 -3.28 12.71
C LYS A 32 5.38 -2.36 11.51
N GLY A 33 4.24 -1.86 11.06
CA GLY A 33 4.20 -0.94 9.92
C GLY A 33 2.87 -0.99 9.20
N SER A 34 2.83 -0.34 8.04
CA SER A 34 1.61 -0.30 7.23
C SER A 34 1.87 0.18 5.81
N LEU A 35 0.98 -0.23 4.91
CA LEU A 35 0.79 0.36 3.60
C LEU A 35 -0.36 1.36 3.69
N TRP A 36 -0.10 2.62 3.39
CA TRP A 36 -1.08 3.69 3.31
C TRP A 36 -1.44 3.97 1.86
N ILE A 37 -2.72 4.20 1.60
CA ILE A 37 -3.28 4.40 0.27
C ILE A 37 -4.19 5.62 0.31
N LYS A 38 -3.82 6.66 -0.43
CA LYS A 38 -4.62 7.89 -0.58
C LYS A 38 -5.03 8.07 -2.02
N ARG A 39 -6.33 8.32 -2.27
CA ARG A 39 -6.80 8.66 -3.62
C ARG A 39 -6.25 10.01 -4.06
N ARG A 40 -5.86 10.08 -5.34
CA ARG A 40 -5.51 11.31 -6.06
C ARG A 40 -6.46 11.49 -7.24
N TYR A 41 -6.36 12.64 -7.92
CA TYR A 41 -7.16 12.93 -9.11
C TYR A 41 -6.91 11.89 -10.22
N ASP A 42 -5.65 11.48 -10.38
CA ASP A 42 -5.11 10.63 -11.43
C ASP A 42 -4.58 9.29 -10.91
N GLY A 43 -5.13 8.79 -9.79
CA GLY A 43 -4.76 7.48 -9.24
C GLY A 43 -4.64 7.47 -7.73
N PHE A 44 -3.50 7.01 -7.22
CA PHE A 44 -3.22 6.73 -5.81
C PHE A 44 -1.86 7.26 -5.40
N ARG A 45 -1.74 7.62 -4.13
CA ARG A 45 -0.48 7.69 -3.43
C ARG A 45 -0.36 6.46 -2.54
N LEU A 46 0.71 5.71 -2.71
CA LEU A 46 1.10 4.62 -1.82
C LEU A 46 2.23 5.09 -0.93
N GLN A 47 2.18 4.78 0.34
CA GLN A 47 3.26 5.05 1.28
C GLN A 47 3.45 3.86 2.21
N THR A 48 4.69 3.36 2.31
CA THR A 48 5.06 2.25 3.17
C THR A 48 5.70 2.79 4.45
N THR A 49 5.45 2.15 5.59
CA THR A 49 6.03 2.58 6.87
C THR A 49 6.53 1.40 7.67
N GLY A 50 7.60 1.58 8.43
CA GLY A 50 8.14 0.56 9.34
C GLY A 50 8.68 -0.65 8.59
N GLU A 51 8.50 -1.84 9.17
CA GLU A 51 8.94 -3.13 8.61
C GLU A 51 8.29 -3.46 7.26
N VAL A 52 7.13 -2.87 6.96
CA VAL A 52 6.45 -3.03 5.66
C VAL A 52 7.28 -2.44 4.52
N ALA A 53 8.08 -1.39 4.78
CA ALA A 53 8.96 -0.82 3.77
C ALA A 53 10.01 -1.82 3.29
N ALA A 54 10.55 -2.64 4.20
CA ALA A 54 11.51 -3.69 3.86
C ALA A 54 10.89 -4.80 2.98
N ILE A 55 9.57 -4.97 3.04
CA ILE A 55 8.82 -5.96 2.26
C ILE A 55 8.46 -5.40 0.89
N LEU A 56 7.96 -4.16 0.84
CA LEU A 56 7.28 -3.65 -0.35
C LEU A 56 8.08 -2.64 -1.16
N ASP A 57 9.01 -1.87 -0.59
CA ASP A 57 9.64 -0.76 -1.30
C ASP A 57 10.30 -1.21 -2.61
N ARG A 58 11.04 -2.32 -2.55
CA ARG A 58 11.73 -2.87 -3.73
C ARG A 58 10.75 -3.35 -4.79
N GLU A 59 9.66 -3.99 -4.39
CA GLU A 59 8.66 -4.49 -5.33
C GLU A 59 7.87 -3.34 -5.97
N ILE A 60 7.51 -2.32 -5.19
CA ILE A 60 6.89 -1.11 -5.72
C ILE A 60 7.84 -0.39 -6.68
N GLU A 61 9.13 -0.29 -6.33
CA GLU A 61 10.15 0.31 -7.20
C GLU A 61 10.35 -0.47 -8.51
N ARG A 62 10.20 -1.80 -8.50
CA ARG A 62 10.23 -2.60 -9.74
C ARG A 62 9.01 -2.38 -10.61
N MET A 63 7.83 -2.20 -10.01
CA MET A 63 6.57 -2.05 -10.74
C MET A 63 6.34 -0.62 -11.26
N GLN A 64 6.80 0.39 -10.53
CA GLN A 64 6.47 1.81 -10.80
C GLN A 64 7.69 2.68 -11.06
N GLY A 65 8.89 2.15 -10.86
CA GLY A 65 10.10 2.95 -10.82
C GLY A 65 10.32 3.62 -9.47
N ASN A 66 11.28 4.54 -9.44
CA ASN A 66 11.72 5.19 -8.21
C ASN A 66 10.57 5.85 -7.44
N HIS A 67 10.69 5.90 -6.13
CA HIS A 67 9.76 6.64 -5.28
C HIS A 67 9.65 8.10 -5.73
N THR A 68 8.44 8.64 -5.64
CA THR A 68 8.15 10.02 -6.06
C THR A 68 8.68 11.03 -5.04
N GLY A 69 8.77 10.64 -3.77
CA GLY A 69 9.37 11.45 -2.72
C GLY A 69 9.27 10.77 -1.37
N GLU A 70 9.61 11.53 -0.33
CA GLU A 70 9.52 11.09 1.05
C GLU A 70 8.60 12.02 1.85
N HIS A 71 7.84 11.43 2.78
CA HIS A 71 7.00 12.15 3.71
C HIS A 71 7.22 11.61 5.12
N LYS A 72 7.68 12.46 6.04
CA LYS A 72 8.05 12.07 7.42
C LYS A 72 9.06 10.91 7.45
N GLY A 73 9.99 10.87 6.50
CA GLY A 73 11.00 9.82 6.38
C GLY A 73 10.51 8.51 5.76
N TYR A 74 9.29 8.50 5.19
CA TYR A 74 8.72 7.34 4.50
C TYR A 74 8.57 7.61 3.02
N LYS A 75 9.02 6.66 2.19
CA LYS A 75 8.88 6.74 0.74
C LYS A 75 7.41 6.68 0.33
N PHE A 76 7.07 7.43 -0.71
CA PHE A 76 5.77 7.32 -1.37
C PHE A 76 5.91 7.29 -2.88
N TRP A 77 4.93 6.65 -3.53
CA TRP A 77 4.81 6.53 -4.97
C TRP A 77 3.44 7.04 -5.41
N TYR A 78 3.40 7.62 -6.61
CA TYR A 78 2.14 7.79 -7.32
C TYR A 78 1.91 6.59 -8.24
N VAL A 79 0.72 6.03 -8.14
CA VAL A 79 0.28 4.87 -8.90
C VAL A 79 -1.00 5.25 -9.63
N ASP A 80 -0.96 5.20 -10.95
CA ASP A 80 -2.06 5.59 -11.85
C ASP A 80 -3.10 4.48 -12.05
N ASP A 81 -2.74 3.23 -11.75
CA ASP A 81 -3.55 2.05 -12.07
C ASP A 81 -3.98 1.25 -10.82
N PHE A 82 -5.27 0.93 -10.76
CA PHE A 82 -5.86 0.05 -9.74
C PHE A 82 -5.25 -1.36 -9.75
N SER A 83 -4.94 -1.92 -10.91
CA SER A 83 -4.39 -3.27 -11.04
C SER A 83 -3.06 -3.41 -10.31
N LYS A 84 -2.20 -2.39 -10.43
CA LYS A 84 -0.92 -2.32 -9.75
C LYS A 84 -1.08 -2.16 -8.23
N VAL A 85 -2.10 -1.44 -7.77
CA VAL A 85 -2.42 -1.37 -6.33
C VAL A 85 -2.87 -2.74 -5.82
N GLU A 86 -3.68 -3.47 -6.58
CA GLU A 86 -4.11 -4.83 -6.23
C GLU A 86 -2.92 -5.78 -6.11
N GLU A 87 -2.00 -5.74 -7.08
CA GLU A 87 -0.81 -6.57 -7.09
C GLU A 87 0.12 -6.28 -5.91
N ILE A 88 0.27 -5.01 -5.51
CA ILE A 88 1.03 -4.64 -4.30
C ILE A 88 0.36 -5.20 -3.03
N ILE A 89 -0.98 -5.21 -2.96
CA ILE A 89 -1.72 -5.83 -1.86
C ILE A 89 -1.52 -7.35 -1.86
N ASP A 90 -1.51 -7.98 -3.03
CA ASP A 90 -1.26 -9.41 -3.17
C ASP A 90 0.15 -9.79 -2.73
N ILE A 91 1.18 -9.04 -3.11
CA ILE A 91 2.56 -9.24 -2.65
C ILE A 91 2.61 -9.11 -1.13
N TYR A 92 2.00 -8.06 -0.57
CA TYR A 92 1.99 -7.84 0.87
C TYR A 92 1.26 -8.97 1.63
N GLY A 93 0.18 -9.49 1.05
CA GLY A 93 -0.61 -10.59 1.62
C GLY A 93 0.17 -11.90 1.68
N ARG A 94 1.05 -12.17 0.71
CA ARG A 94 1.83 -13.41 0.56
C ARG A 94 3.17 -13.43 1.28
N ALA A 95 3.79 -12.26 1.47
CA ALA A 95 5.03 -12.11 2.24
C ALA A 95 4.87 -12.54 3.71
#